data_AF-X1A4F1-F1
#
_entry.id   AF-X1A4F1-F1
#
_cell.length_a   1.000
_cell.length_b   1.000
_cell.length_c   1.000
_cell.angle_alpha   90.00
_cell.angle_beta   90.00
_cell.angle_gamma   90.00
#
_symmetry.space_group_name_H-M   'P 1'
#
loop_
_entity.id
_entity.type
_entity.pdbx_description
1 polymer ?
#
loop_
_entity_poly.entity_id
_entity_poly.type
_entity_poly.pdbx_seq_one_letter_code
_entity_poly.pdbx_strand_id
1 'polypeptide(L)'
;MVFFINGFVDRESKVGKIYQKHKGESVFYRSATFFSVKEVLLHLEKAGFKNFIFNQTIFNTLNKVKKEEPTKDGYGEGSFVVIKAEK
;
A
#
# COMPACT_ATOMS: atom_id res chain seq x y z
N MET A 1 -0.79 10.15 23.04
CA MET A 1 -0.76 8.99 22.13
C MET A 1 -1.13 9.49 20.75
N VAL A 2 -0.20 9.47 19.80
CA VAL A 2 -0.43 9.97 18.43
C VAL A 2 -0.56 8.79 17.48
N PHE A 3 -1.59 8.81 16.65
CA PHE A 3 -1.78 7.82 15.59
C PHE A 3 -1.33 8.38 14.24
N PHE A 4 -0.62 7.55 13.48
CA PHE A 4 -0.28 7.80 12.08
C PHE A 4 -0.93 6.72 11.21
N ILE A 5 -1.57 7.14 10.13
CA ILE A 5 -2.24 6.23 9.18
C ILE A 5 -1.67 6.52 7.79
N ASN A 6 -1.11 5.50 7.16
CA ASN A 6 -0.59 5.58 5.80
C ASN A 6 -1.27 4.54 4.91
N GLY A 7 -1.92 4.99 3.84
CA GLY A 7 -2.50 4.17 2.79
C GLY A 7 -1.70 4.27 1.50
N PHE A 8 -1.27 3.14 0.95
CA PHE A 8 -0.43 3.12 -0.24
C PHE A 8 -0.68 1.87 -1.08
N VAL A 9 -0.28 1.93 -2.36
CA VAL A 9 -0.26 0.77 -3.24
C VAL A 9 1.04 0.00 -3.01
N ASP A 10 0.94 -1.25 -2.56
CA ASP A 10 2.11 -2.09 -2.34
C ASP A 10 2.81 -2.37 -3.68
N ARG A 11 4.10 -2.00 -3.76
CA ARG A 11 4.96 -2.22 -4.93
C ARG A 11 4.95 -3.68 -5.40
N GLU A 12 4.83 -4.63 -4.48
CA GLU A 12 4.92 -6.07 -4.80
C GLU A 12 3.59 -6.68 -5.27
N SER A 13 2.49 -5.92 -5.15
CA SER A 13 1.14 -6.34 -5.50
C SER A 13 0.87 -6.37 -7.01
N LYS A 14 -0.30 -6.92 -7.40
CA LYS A 14 -0.75 -6.98 -8.80
C LYS A 14 -0.84 -5.57 -9.42
N VAL A 15 -1.54 -4.64 -8.75
CA VAL A 15 -1.69 -3.26 -9.27
C VAL A 15 -0.37 -2.50 -9.17
N GLY A 16 0.39 -2.66 -8.09
CA GLY A 16 1.70 -2.00 -7.93
C GLY A 16 2.69 -2.36 -9.04
N LYS A 17 2.73 -3.64 -9.47
CA LYS A 17 3.55 -4.08 -10.62
C LYS A 17 3.08 -3.49 -11.95
N ILE A 18 1.77 -3.39 -12.17
CA ILE A 18 1.21 -2.74 -13.38
C ILE A 18 1.61 -1.26 -13.42
N TYR A 19 1.42 -0.55 -12.31
CA TYR A 19 1.75 0.88 -12.23
C TYR A 19 3.24 1.15 -12.41
N GLN A 20 4.12 0.31 -11.86
CA GLN A 20 5.56 0.43 -12.11
C GLN A 20 5.93 0.21 -13.57
N LYS A 21 5.33 -0.82 -14.21
CA LYS A 21 5.59 -1.13 -15.62
C LYS A 21 5.19 0.03 -16.54
N HIS A 22 4.06 0.68 -16.25
CA HIS A 22 3.51 1.80 -17.03
C HIS A 22 3.85 3.17 -16.44
N LYS A 23 4.84 3.25 -15.53
CA LYS A 23 5.14 4.46 -14.77
C LYS A 23 5.48 5.65 -15.67
N GLY A 24 6.25 5.41 -16.75
CA GLY A 24 6.64 6.45 -17.70
C GLY A 24 5.48 7.04 -18.53
N GLU A 25 4.39 6.29 -18.67
CA GLU A 25 3.19 6.69 -19.42
C GLU A 25 2.18 7.44 -18.55
N SER A 26 2.28 7.30 -17.22
CA SER A 26 1.34 7.89 -16.28
C SER A 26 1.77 9.29 -15.87
N VAL A 27 0.91 10.29 -16.11
CA VAL A 27 1.11 11.67 -15.63
C VAL A 27 1.22 11.73 -14.10
N PHE A 28 0.53 10.82 -13.40
CA PHE A 28 0.52 10.75 -11.94
C PHE A 28 1.71 9.96 -11.38
N TYR A 29 2.05 8.83 -11.98
CA TYR A 29 3.09 7.94 -11.43
C TYR A 29 4.49 8.20 -11.96
N ARG A 30 4.68 9.00 -13.02
CA ARG A 30 6.00 9.25 -13.63
C ARG A 30 7.09 9.61 -12.62
N SER A 31 6.75 10.41 -11.60
CA SER A 31 7.67 10.83 -10.55
C SER A 31 7.45 10.13 -9.21
N ALA A 32 6.52 9.17 -9.12
CA ALA A 32 6.17 8.51 -7.86
C ALA A 32 7.21 7.46 -7.45
N THR A 33 7.57 7.41 -6.17
CA THR A 33 8.37 6.32 -5.60
C THR A 33 7.42 5.24 -5.10
N PHE A 34 7.63 4.00 -5.55
CA PHE A 34 6.86 2.85 -5.09
C PHE A 34 7.61 2.16 -3.95
N PHE A 35 6.88 1.89 -2.86
CA PHE A 35 7.40 1.19 -1.69
C PHE A 35 6.64 -0.12 -1.48
N SER A 36 7.36 -1.15 -1.04
CA SER A 36 6.73 -2.36 -0.50
C SER A 36 6.34 -2.16 0.96
N VAL A 37 5.47 -3.01 1.48
CA VAL A 37 5.06 -2.96 2.90
C VAL A 37 6.26 -3.06 3.84
N LYS A 38 7.25 -3.89 3.50
CA LYS A 38 8.47 -4.06 4.29
C LYS A 38 9.30 -2.78 4.38
N GLU A 39 9.41 -2.04 3.28
CA GLU A 39 10.13 -0.76 3.25
C GLU A 39 9.41 0.30 4.09
N VAL A 40 8.09 0.41 3.97
CA VAL A 40 7.28 1.35 4.77
C VAL A 40 7.39 1.03 6.26
N LEU A 41 7.28 -0.25 6.64
CA LEU A 41 7.44 -0.69 8.03
C LEU A 41 8.82 -0.29 8.58
N LEU A 42 9.90 -0.58 7.84
CA LEU A 42 11.26 -0.23 8.25
C LEU A 42 11.44 1.29 8.43
N HIS A 43 10.84 2.11 7.56
CA HIS A 43 10.89 3.56 7.69
C HIS A 43 10.15 4.06 8.94
N LEU A 44 9.00 3.46 9.26
CA LEU A 44 8.21 3.83 10.44
C LEU A 44 8.90 3.39 11.74
N GLU A 45 9.46 2.19 11.78
CA GLU A 45 10.28 1.71 12.91
C GLU A 45 11.47 2.65 13.17
N LYS A 46 12.20 3.03 12.12
CA LYS A 46 13.31 3.99 12.22
C LYS A 46 12.87 5.37 12.70
N ALA A 47 11.64 5.77 12.41
CA ALA A 47 11.04 7.02 12.87
C ALA A 47 10.47 6.93 14.30
N GLY A 48 10.58 5.77 14.96
CA GLY A 48 10.16 5.54 16.35
C GLY A 48 8.68 5.18 16.50
N PHE A 49 7.99 4.81 15.43
CA PHE A 49 6.63 4.29 15.52
C PHE A 49 6.61 2.82 15.95
N LYS A 50 5.51 2.40 16.57
CA LYS A 50 5.26 1.05 17.08
C LYS A 50 3.79 0.65 16.94
N ASN A 51 3.43 -0.53 17.45
CA ASN A 51 2.05 -1.04 17.51
C ASN A 51 1.34 -1.01 16.15
N PHE A 52 1.93 -1.69 15.16
CA PHE A 52 1.45 -1.66 13.79
C PHE A 52 0.20 -2.52 13.58
N ILE A 53 -0.82 -1.96 12.94
CA ILE A 53 -2.01 -2.66 12.49
C ILE A 53 -2.13 -2.48 10.97
N PHE A 54 -2.42 -3.57 10.26
CA PHE A 54 -2.49 -3.60 8.81
C PHE A 54 -3.86 -4.02 8.32
N ASN A 55 -4.34 -3.34 7.28
CA ASN A 55 -5.49 -3.75 6.50
C ASN A 55 -5.18 -3.64 5.01
N GLN A 56 -5.87 -4.44 4.21
CA GLN A 56 -5.68 -4.51 2.76
C GLN A 56 -6.99 -4.64 2.00
N THR A 57 -6.99 -4.15 0.76
CA THR A 57 -8.09 -4.28 -0.20
C THR A 57 -7.51 -4.25 -1.63
N ILE A 58 -8.38 -4.31 -2.65
CA ILE A 58 -8.01 -4.41 -4.07
C ILE A 58 -7.28 -5.73 -4.39
N PHE A 59 -7.99 -6.85 -4.38
CA PHE A 59 -7.45 -8.20 -4.60
C PHE A 59 -7.36 -8.59 -6.08
N ASN A 60 -8.06 -7.85 -6.93
CA ASN A 60 -8.04 -8.02 -8.38
C ASN A 60 -7.36 -6.84 -9.09
N THR A 61 -7.17 -6.98 -10.40
CA THR A 61 -6.76 -5.85 -11.26
C THR A 61 -7.93 -4.88 -11.44
N LEU A 62 -7.65 -3.59 -11.57
CA LEU A 62 -8.66 -2.52 -11.58
C LEU A 62 -9.76 -2.72 -12.63
N ASN A 63 -9.42 -3.27 -13.80
CA ASN A 63 -10.39 -3.57 -14.86
C ASN A 63 -11.38 -4.71 -14.52
N LYS A 64 -11.13 -5.47 -13.45
CA LYS A 64 -11.98 -6.56 -12.95
C LYS A 64 -12.76 -6.18 -11.69
N VAL A 65 -12.47 -5.03 -11.10
CA VAL A 65 -13.19 -4.51 -9.93
C VAL A 65 -14.53 -3.96 -10.41
N LYS A 66 -15.62 -4.68 -10.13
CA LYS A 66 -16.99 -4.33 -10.54
C LYS A 66 -17.82 -3.72 -9.41
N LYS A 67 -17.36 -3.87 -8.17
CA LYS A 67 -17.96 -3.40 -6.92
C LYS A 67 -16.83 -3.14 -5.93
N GLU A 68 -17.13 -2.46 -4.84
CA GLU A 68 -16.21 -2.30 -3.71
C GLU A 68 -15.65 -3.67 -3.29
N GLU A 69 -14.33 -3.84 -3.32
CA GLU A 69 -13.70 -5.04 -2.81
C GLU A 69 -13.62 -4.95 -1.28
N PRO A 70 -13.89 -6.05 -0.55
CA PRO A 70 -13.90 -6.03 0.91
C PRO A 70 -12.52 -5.64 1.47
N THR A 71 -12.48 -5.25 2.74
CA THR A 71 -11.23 -5.14 3.47
C THR A 71 -10.89 -6.45 4.16
N LYS A 72 -9.61 -6.80 4.25
CA LYS A 72 -9.10 -7.88 5.10
C LYS A 72 -8.02 -7.36 6.03
N ASP A 73 -7.79 -8.06 7.13
CA ASP A 73 -6.64 -7.82 7.99
C ASP A 73 -5.34 -8.26 7.29
N GLY A 74 -4.22 -7.66 7.72
CA GLY A 74 -2.90 -7.96 7.18
C GLY A 74 -2.59 -7.28 5.85
N TYR A 75 -1.59 -7.82 5.14
CA TYR A 75 -1.12 -7.34 3.84
C TYR A 75 -0.58 -8.50 2.98
N GLY A 76 -0.32 -8.24 1.69
CA GLY A 76 0.34 -9.18 0.76
C GLY A 76 -0.58 -9.87 -0.24
N GLU A 77 -1.90 -9.82 -0.05
CA GLU A 77 -2.88 -10.28 -1.06
C GLU A 77 -3.45 -9.12 -1.87
N GLY A 78 -3.86 -8.07 -1.17
CA GLY A 78 -4.46 -6.86 -1.73
C GLY A 78 -3.40 -5.90 -2.26
N SER A 79 -3.80 -5.07 -3.20
CA SER A 79 -2.90 -4.10 -3.82
C SER A 79 -2.84 -2.77 -3.10
N PHE A 80 -3.88 -2.43 -2.33
CA PHE A 80 -3.87 -1.26 -1.48
C PHE A 80 -3.78 -1.69 -0.01
N VAL A 81 -2.81 -1.13 0.70
CA VAL A 81 -2.51 -1.46 2.09
C VAL A 81 -2.60 -0.20 2.93
N VAL A 82 -3.21 -0.32 4.10
CA VAL A 82 -3.23 0.70 5.14
C VAL A 82 -2.42 0.19 6.31
N ILE A 83 -1.48 0.99 6.79
CA ILE A 83 -0.78 0.78 8.07
C ILE A 83 -1.19 1.88 9.06
N LYS A 84 -1.67 1.47 10.23
CA LYS A 84 -1.82 2.32 11.41
C LYS A 84 -0.62 2.07 12.32
N ALA A 85 -0.05 3.15 12.86
CA ALA A 85 1.06 3.09 13.81
C ALA A 85 0.87 4.11 14.95
N GLU A 86 1.55 3.88 16.07
CA GLU A 86 1.52 4.71 17.27
C GLU A 86 2.89 5.32 17.57
N LYS A 87 2.89 6.57 18.04
CA LYS A 87 4.07 7.26 18.56
C LYS A 87 3.82 7.80 19.97
#